data_AF-A0A2D0QJN7-F1
#
_entry.id   AF-A0A2D0QJN7-F1
#
_cell.length_a   1.000
_cell.length_b   1.000
_cell.length_c   1.000
_cell.angle_alpha   90.00
_cell.angle_beta   90.00
_cell.angle_gamma   90.00
#
_symmetry.space_group_name_H-M   'P 1'
#
loop_
_entity.id
_entity.type
_entity.pdbx_description
1 polymer ?
#
loop_
_entity_poly.entity_id
_entity_poly.type
_entity_poly.pdbx_seq_one_letter_code
_entity_poly.pdbx_strand_id
1 'polypeptide(L)'
;MRTLFSVLLDITTLPALTFLLLNKLIPESRTPAVKMAESQIEPPCKLHRLFRVYDPEVVAVMTILLGLFQVLLGFPAYYMSINIKLLHVCPVFVGAVYVAGGSFAMACIRIPSRKLVKSCLYASVFGLLVGLSAIFVYAYAIYDMKSVIFCEPEEFSHDCTPYGVFEYFNAFSALLLIYDMGALILQGLLLFSARKGLKTN
;
A
#
# COMPACT_ATOMS: atom_id res chain seq x y z
N MET A 1 -15.10 7.92 -21.36
CA MET A 1 -13.75 7.49 -20.89
C MET A 1 -12.79 8.63 -20.50
N ARG A 2 -13.17 9.92 -20.54
CA ARG A 2 -12.26 11.03 -20.11
C ARG A 2 -12.38 11.43 -18.63
N THR A 3 -13.49 11.13 -17.96
CA THR A 3 -13.81 11.67 -16.62
C THR A 3 -13.19 10.91 -15.45
N LEU A 4 -12.97 9.59 -15.59
CA LEU A 4 -12.28 8.79 -14.55
C LEU A 4 -10.76 9.02 -14.57
N PHE A 5 -10.21 9.31 -15.75
CA PHE A 5 -8.78 9.55 -15.97
C PHE A 5 -8.31 10.89 -15.38
N SER A 6 -9.15 11.93 -15.44
CA SER A 6 -8.87 13.23 -14.80
C SER A 6 -8.90 13.12 -13.27
N VAL A 7 -9.84 12.35 -12.72
CA VAL A 7 -9.93 12.14 -11.27
C VAL A 7 -8.75 11.33 -10.73
N LEU A 8 -8.27 10.32 -11.48
CA LEU A 8 -7.06 9.56 -11.09
C LEU A 8 -5.77 10.40 -11.22
N LEU A 9 -5.68 11.31 -12.19
CA LEU A 9 -4.52 12.20 -12.34
C LEU A 9 -4.47 13.29 -11.25
N ASP A 10 -5.62 13.80 -10.82
CA ASP A 10 -5.69 14.75 -9.70
C ASP A 10 -5.31 14.09 -8.36
N ILE A 11 -5.60 12.80 -8.19
CA ILE A 11 -5.22 12.04 -6.97
C ILE A 11 -3.73 11.70 -6.95
N THR A 12 -3.07 11.55 -8.10
CA THR A 12 -1.64 11.16 -8.18
C THR A 12 -0.68 12.35 -8.11
N THR A 13 -1.15 13.57 -8.39
CA THR A 13 -0.33 14.80 -8.27
C THR A 13 -0.40 15.45 -6.88
N LEU A 14 -1.44 15.17 -6.10
CA LEU A 14 -1.56 15.61 -4.71
C LEU A 14 -0.48 15.05 -3.75
N PRO A 15 -0.13 13.75 -3.73
CA PRO A 15 0.73 13.18 -2.70
C PRO A 15 2.19 13.63 -2.80
N ALA A 16 2.70 13.95 -4.00
CA ALA A 16 4.04 14.53 -4.15
C ALA A 16 4.10 15.95 -3.56
N LEU A 17 3.03 16.73 -3.71
CA LEU A 17 2.89 18.05 -3.11
C LEU A 17 2.70 17.95 -1.58
N THR A 18 1.96 16.95 -1.10
CA THR A 18 1.77 16.71 0.34
C THR A 18 3.06 16.24 1.01
N PHE A 19 3.87 15.38 0.37
CA PHE A 19 5.19 14.99 0.87
C PHE A 19 6.20 16.15 0.86
N LEU A 20 6.17 17.00 -0.17
CA LEU A 20 7.00 18.22 -0.23
C LEU A 20 6.57 19.28 0.80
N LEU A 21 5.27 19.42 1.06
CA LEU A 21 4.75 20.32 2.11
C LEU A 21 4.99 19.76 3.52
N LEU A 22 4.99 18.45 3.72
CA LEU A 22 5.30 17.83 5.01
C LEU A 22 6.79 18.01 5.38
N ASN A 23 7.69 17.92 4.39
CA ASN A 23 9.12 18.20 4.60
C ASN A 23 9.40 19.68 4.91
N LYS A 24 8.58 20.61 4.39
CA LYS A 24 8.69 22.06 4.70
C LYS A 24 8.03 22.51 6.00
N LEU A 25 7.23 21.66 6.66
CA LEU A 25 6.58 21.95 7.94
C LEU A 25 7.35 21.42 9.16
N ILE A 26 8.55 20.88 8.97
CA ILE A 26 9.48 20.55 10.05
C ILE A 26 10.41 21.77 10.24
N PRO A 27 10.15 22.68 11.21
CA PRO A 27 11.12 23.71 11.54
C PRO A 27 12.34 23.03 12.14
N GLU A 28 13.43 23.03 11.38
CA GLU A 28 14.77 22.77 11.85
C GLU A 28 15.19 23.91 12.78
N SER A 29 14.92 23.74 14.07
CA SER A 29 15.79 24.15 15.19
C SER A 29 14.99 24.08 16.49
N ARG A 30 15.24 23.03 17.27
CA ARG A 30 15.15 23.10 18.72
C ARG A 30 16.03 22.02 19.32
N THR A 31 16.98 22.50 20.10
CA THR A 31 18.04 21.78 20.80
C THR A 31 17.54 20.53 21.55
N PRO A 32 18.33 19.44 21.56
CA PRO A 32 17.92 18.14 22.10
C PRO A 32 17.64 18.15 23.61
N ALA A 33 18.11 19.16 24.35
CA ALA A 33 17.96 19.25 25.80
C ALA A 33 16.52 19.58 26.25
N VAL A 34 15.73 20.30 25.45
CA VAL A 34 14.37 20.75 25.83
C VAL A 34 13.32 19.65 25.63
N LYS A 35 13.54 18.71 24.69
CA LYS A 35 12.62 17.59 24.43
C LYS A 35 12.54 16.58 25.58
N MET A 36 13.55 16.51 26.44
CA MET A 36 13.55 15.55 27.55
C MET A 36 12.73 16.01 28.76
N ALA A 37 12.54 17.32 28.95
CA ALA A 37 11.81 17.85 30.10
C ALA A 37 10.28 17.81 29.91
N GLU A 38 9.79 17.93 28.66
CA GLU A 38 8.34 18.03 28.39
C GLU A 38 7.71 16.69 27.97
N SER A 39 8.53 15.68 27.67
CA SER A 39 8.08 14.33 27.30
C SER A 39 7.80 13.40 28.50
N GLN A 40 8.00 13.87 29.74
CA GLN A 40 7.95 13.03 30.95
C GLN A 40 6.63 13.14 31.74
N ILE A 41 5.68 13.99 31.34
CA ILE A 41 4.44 14.23 32.11
C ILE A 41 3.23 13.44 31.58
N GLU A 42 3.23 13.02 30.31
CA GLU A 42 2.17 12.14 29.78
C GLU A 42 2.63 10.66 29.77
N PRO A 43 1.82 9.72 30.28
CA PRO A 43 2.16 8.30 30.19
C PRO A 43 2.35 7.93 28.71
N PRO A 44 3.42 7.20 28.34
CA PRO A 44 3.68 6.89 26.95
C PRO A 44 2.50 6.11 26.39
N CYS A 45 1.83 6.68 25.39
CA CYS A 45 0.72 6.07 24.67
C CYS A 45 1.21 4.87 23.85
N LYS A 46 1.64 3.79 24.51
CA LYS A 46 2.14 2.58 23.86
C LYS A 46 1.04 2.02 22.97
N LEU A 47 1.40 1.65 21.74
CA LEU A 47 0.52 0.88 20.88
C LEU A 47 0.08 -0.35 21.67
N HIS A 48 -1.21 -0.42 22.00
CA HIS A 48 -1.68 -1.43 22.93
C HIS A 48 -1.51 -2.80 22.26
N ARG A 49 -0.78 -3.71 22.91
CA ARG A 49 -0.63 -5.11 22.50
C ARG A 49 -2.03 -5.70 22.42
N LEU A 50 -2.60 -5.64 21.21
CA LEU A 50 -4.04 -5.69 21.03
C LEU A 50 -4.62 -7.07 21.30
N PHE A 51 -3.75 -8.07 21.19
CA PHE A 51 -3.98 -9.45 21.55
C PHE A 51 -2.72 -9.98 22.24
N ARG A 52 -2.93 -10.81 23.27
CA ARG A 52 -1.89 -11.69 23.84
C ARG A 52 -1.23 -12.60 22.77
N VAL A 53 -1.83 -12.69 21.58
CA VAL A 53 -1.48 -13.56 20.46
C VAL A 53 -0.73 -12.83 19.32
N TYR A 54 -0.83 -11.49 19.19
CA TYR A 54 -0.23 -10.76 18.07
C TYR A 54 0.79 -9.72 18.53
N ASP A 55 2.03 -9.87 18.09
CA ASP A 55 3.05 -8.84 18.25
C ASP A 55 2.99 -7.83 17.10
N PRO A 56 2.71 -6.54 17.40
CA PRO A 56 2.52 -5.52 16.37
C PRO A 56 3.80 -5.25 15.55
N GLU A 57 4.97 -5.59 16.11
CA GLU A 57 6.25 -5.51 15.42
C GLU A 57 6.29 -6.47 14.23
N VAL A 58 5.85 -7.71 14.42
CA VAL A 58 5.79 -8.70 13.34
C VAL A 58 4.81 -8.25 12.27
N VAL A 59 3.64 -7.72 12.65
CA VAL A 59 2.65 -7.18 11.70
C VAL A 59 3.23 -6.04 10.87
N ALA A 60 3.96 -5.12 11.49
CA ALA A 60 4.61 -4.01 10.78
C ALA A 60 5.67 -4.51 9.79
N VAL A 61 6.54 -5.45 10.22
CA VAL A 61 7.57 -6.05 9.37
C VAL A 61 6.96 -6.80 8.18
N MET A 62 5.91 -7.60 8.43
CA MET A 62 5.22 -8.32 7.35
C MET A 62 4.59 -7.37 6.35
N THR A 63 4.00 -6.26 6.81
CA THR A 63 3.43 -5.22 5.94
C THR A 63 4.51 -4.58 5.05
N ILE A 64 5.70 -4.32 5.59
CA ILE A 64 6.84 -3.80 4.82
C ILE A 64 7.30 -4.82 3.77
N LEU A 65 7.48 -6.08 4.16
CA LEU A 65 7.91 -7.14 3.24
C LEU A 65 6.91 -7.34 2.11
N LEU A 66 5.61 -7.36 2.43
CA LEU A 66 4.53 -7.44 1.44
C LEU A 66 4.59 -6.29 0.43
N GLY A 67 4.73 -5.06 0.91
CA GLY A 67 4.88 -3.90 0.03
C GLY A 67 6.12 -3.98 -0.86
N LEU A 68 7.26 -4.42 -0.30
CA LEU A 68 8.50 -4.61 -1.07
C LEU A 68 8.35 -5.67 -2.16
N PHE A 69 7.74 -6.82 -1.85
CA PHE A 69 7.46 -7.85 -2.85
C PHE A 69 6.55 -7.31 -3.95
N GLN A 70 5.56 -6.48 -3.61
CA GLN A 70 4.66 -5.90 -4.60
C GLN A 70 5.37 -4.90 -5.52
N VAL A 71 6.29 -4.09 -4.99
CA VAL A 71 7.16 -3.23 -5.81
C VAL A 71 8.07 -4.06 -6.72
N LEU A 72 8.66 -5.13 -6.17
CA LEU A 72 9.53 -6.03 -6.94
C LEU A 72 8.77 -6.72 -8.08
N LEU A 73 7.53 -7.15 -7.83
CA LEU A 73 6.63 -7.72 -8.83
C LEU A 73 6.25 -6.68 -9.91
N GLY A 74 6.19 -5.39 -9.57
CA GLY A 74 6.02 -4.33 -10.56
C GLY A 74 7.06 -4.34 -11.69
N PHE A 75 8.27 -4.88 -11.44
CA PHE A 75 9.33 -4.96 -12.46
C PHE A 75 9.04 -6.01 -13.55
N PRO A 76 8.72 -7.28 -13.25
CA PRO A 76 8.19 -8.22 -14.25
C PRO A 76 6.98 -7.68 -15.02
N ALA A 77 6.08 -6.95 -14.35
CA ALA A 77 4.91 -6.35 -14.99
C ALA A 77 5.28 -5.29 -16.05
N TYR A 78 6.42 -4.61 -15.89
CA TYR A 78 6.96 -3.67 -16.87
C TYR A 78 7.34 -4.37 -18.18
N TYR A 79 8.03 -5.51 -18.10
CA TYR A 79 8.48 -6.25 -19.27
C TYR A 79 7.33 -6.96 -20.01
N MET A 80 6.28 -7.34 -19.28
CA MET A 80 5.10 -8.05 -19.83
C MET A 80 4.01 -7.11 -20.38
N SER A 81 4.20 -5.79 -20.30
CA SER A 81 3.20 -4.79 -20.69
C SER A 81 2.99 -4.76 -22.21
N ILE A 82 2.18 -5.68 -22.74
CA ILE A 82 1.83 -5.69 -24.17
C ILE A 82 0.78 -4.62 -24.51
N ASN A 83 -0.10 -4.17 -23.59
CA ASN A 83 -1.11 -3.15 -23.95
C ASN A 83 -1.65 -2.23 -22.81
N ILE A 84 -1.37 -2.49 -21.53
CA ILE A 84 -1.95 -1.71 -20.42
C ILE A 84 -0.85 -1.08 -19.56
N LYS A 85 -0.36 0.09 -20.00
CA LYS A 85 0.66 0.88 -19.27
C LYS A 85 0.30 1.16 -17.81
N LEU A 86 -1.00 1.15 -17.49
CA LEU A 86 -1.53 1.40 -16.14
C LEU A 86 -1.19 0.26 -15.16
N LEU A 87 -0.99 -0.95 -15.65
CA LEU A 87 -0.86 -2.15 -14.81
C LEU A 87 0.52 -2.27 -14.15
N HIS A 88 1.55 -1.60 -14.68
CA HIS A 88 2.87 -1.52 -14.06
C HIS A 88 2.89 -0.51 -12.90
N VAL A 89 2.20 0.64 -13.05
CA VAL A 89 2.29 1.74 -12.09
C VAL A 89 1.52 1.40 -10.81
N CYS A 90 0.41 0.69 -10.96
CA CYS A 90 -0.46 0.31 -9.86
C CYS A 90 0.25 -0.51 -8.77
N PRO A 91 0.89 -1.67 -9.03
CA PRO A 91 1.53 -2.49 -8.00
C PRO A 91 2.72 -1.80 -7.35
N VAL A 92 3.47 -0.99 -8.12
CA VAL A 92 4.59 -0.19 -7.57
C VAL A 92 4.08 0.86 -6.59
N PHE A 93 3.02 1.58 -6.96
CA PHE A 93 2.41 2.61 -6.10
C PHE A 93 1.80 2.00 -4.84
N VAL A 94 1.00 0.94 -5.00
CA VAL A 94 0.35 0.22 -3.89
C VAL A 94 1.41 -0.34 -2.93
N GLY A 95 2.44 -0.99 -3.47
CA GLY A 95 3.56 -1.50 -2.68
C GLY A 95 4.27 -0.41 -1.89
N ALA A 96 4.55 0.75 -2.51
CA ALA A 96 5.16 1.90 -1.82
C ALA A 96 4.30 2.42 -0.67
N VAL A 97 2.97 2.47 -0.85
CA VAL A 97 2.02 2.86 0.21
C VAL A 97 2.08 1.88 1.38
N TYR A 98 2.14 0.57 1.13
CA TYR A 98 2.26 -0.41 2.21
C TYR A 98 3.61 -0.36 2.93
N VAL A 99 4.72 -0.16 2.21
CA VAL A 99 6.05 0.05 2.82
C VAL A 99 6.02 1.27 3.75
N ALA A 100 5.45 2.38 3.28
CA ALA A 100 5.32 3.59 4.10
C ALA A 100 4.43 3.34 5.33
N GLY A 101 3.27 2.70 5.15
CA GLY A 101 2.34 2.37 6.24
C GLY A 101 2.96 1.46 7.30
N GLY A 102 3.65 0.40 6.88
CA GLY A 102 4.38 -0.50 7.80
C GLY A 102 5.54 0.19 8.51
N SER A 103 6.24 1.09 7.83
CA SER A 103 7.31 1.90 8.44
C SER A 103 6.78 2.86 9.51
N PHE A 104 5.64 3.51 9.27
CA PHE A 104 4.96 4.33 10.27
C PHE A 104 4.51 3.49 11.48
N ALA A 105 3.97 2.30 11.25
CA ALA A 105 3.61 1.38 12.32
C ALA A 105 4.83 0.99 13.17
N MET A 106 5.95 0.66 12.52
CA MET A 106 7.21 0.33 13.21
C MET A 106 7.75 1.52 14.03
N ALA A 107 7.68 2.74 13.48
CA ALA A 107 8.06 3.95 14.19
C ALA A 107 7.17 4.20 15.43
N CYS A 108 5.87 3.96 15.33
CA CYS A 108 4.93 4.10 16.45
C CYS A 108 5.20 3.11 17.60
N ILE A 109 5.72 1.93 17.29
CA ILE A 109 6.10 0.93 18.29
C ILE A 109 7.31 1.40 19.09
N ARG A 110 8.32 1.96 18.41
CA ARG A 110 9.57 2.44 19.05
C ARG A 110 9.37 3.72 19.83
N ILE A 111 8.63 4.68 19.28
CA ILE A 111 8.43 6.01 19.88
C ILE A 111 6.93 6.32 19.87
N PRO A 112 6.18 5.86 20.88
CA PRO A 112 4.76 6.14 20.97
C PRO A 112 4.50 7.63 21.27
N SER A 113 3.85 8.34 20.35
CA SER A 113 3.29 9.68 20.61
C SER A 113 1.89 9.80 20.02
N ARG A 114 1.02 10.62 20.63
CA ARG A 114 -0.36 10.85 20.12
C ARG A 114 -0.38 11.32 18.67
N LYS A 115 0.58 12.15 18.26
CA LYS A 115 0.71 12.67 16.88
C LYS A 115 1.10 11.56 15.89
N LEU A 116 2.03 10.68 16.28
CA LEU A 116 2.45 9.54 15.48
C LEU A 116 1.32 8.48 15.35
N VAL A 117 0.60 8.19 16.43
CA VAL A 117 -0.54 7.23 16.40
C VAL A 117 -1.65 7.73 15.48
N LYS A 118 -1.99 9.03 15.52
CA LYS A 118 -2.94 9.64 14.57
C LYS A 118 -2.45 9.50 13.12
N SER A 119 -1.17 9.80 12.87
CA SER A 119 -0.57 9.68 11.53
C SER A 119 -0.57 8.24 11.03
N CYS A 120 -0.28 7.26 11.90
CA CYS A 120 -0.39 5.84 11.60
C CYS A 120 -1.83 5.44 11.29
N LEU A 121 -2.81 5.95 12.03
CA LEU A 121 -4.23 5.70 11.75
C LEU A 121 -4.60 6.23 10.37
N TYR A 122 -4.23 7.48 10.03
CA TYR A 122 -4.46 8.03 8.69
C TYR A 122 -3.73 7.24 7.60
N ALA A 123 -2.47 6.85 7.82
CA ALA A 123 -1.70 6.04 6.89
C ALA A 123 -2.33 4.65 6.66
N SER A 124 -2.84 4.00 7.71
CA SER A 124 -3.53 2.71 7.59
C SER A 124 -4.89 2.82 6.90
N VAL A 125 -5.67 3.87 7.18
CA VAL A 125 -6.92 4.14 6.43
C VAL A 125 -6.60 4.39 4.95
N PHE A 126 -5.59 5.20 4.67
CA PHE A 126 -5.16 5.48 3.30
C PHE A 126 -4.70 4.20 2.59
N GLY A 127 -3.87 3.38 3.25
CA GLY A 127 -3.44 2.09 2.73
C GLY A 127 -4.60 1.13 2.44
N LEU A 128 -5.63 1.09 3.30
CA LEU A 128 -6.84 0.32 3.06
C LEU A 128 -7.61 0.80 1.82
N LEU A 129 -7.76 2.12 1.64
CA LEU A 129 -8.45 2.68 0.47
C LEU A 129 -7.69 2.38 -0.83
N VAL A 130 -6.37 2.56 -0.81
CA VAL A 130 -5.50 2.25 -1.95
C VAL A 130 -5.59 0.75 -2.28
N GLY A 131 -5.46 -0.14 -1.29
CA GLY A 131 -5.55 -1.58 -1.51
C GLY A 131 -6.91 -2.03 -2.05
N LEU A 132 -8.02 -1.49 -1.54
CA LEU A 132 -9.35 -1.76 -2.08
C LEU A 132 -9.47 -1.31 -3.54
N SER A 133 -8.98 -0.11 -3.87
CA SER A 133 -8.99 0.38 -5.25
C SER A 133 -8.15 -0.50 -6.18
N ALA A 134 -7.01 -1.02 -5.71
CA ALA A 134 -6.15 -1.92 -6.46
C ALA A 134 -6.86 -3.24 -6.77
N ILE A 135 -7.55 -3.84 -5.80
CA ILE A 135 -8.34 -5.05 -6.00
C ILE A 135 -9.41 -4.85 -7.08
N PHE A 136 -10.14 -3.73 -7.06
CA PHE A 136 -11.14 -3.44 -8.09
C PHE A 136 -10.50 -3.33 -9.48
N VAL A 137 -9.35 -2.66 -9.59
CA VAL A 137 -8.61 -2.53 -10.85
C VAL A 137 -8.13 -3.89 -11.36
N TYR A 138 -7.56 -4.74 -10.49
CA TYR A 138 -7.09 -6.07 -10.88
C TYR A 138 -8.25 -7.00 -11.24
N ALA A 139 -9.34 -6.99 -10.47
CA ALA A 139 -10.54 -7.76 -10.77
C ALA A 139 -11.15 -7.36 -12.12
N TYR A 140 -11.21 -6.05 -12.41
CA TYR A 140 -11.66 -5.54 -13.70
C TYR A 140 -10.72 -5.97 -14.83
N ALA A 141 -9.40 -5.88 -14.65
CA ALA A 141 -8.42 -6.30 -15.65
C ALA A 141 -8.54 -7.80 -15.97
N ILE A 142 -8.73 -8.65 -14.96
CA ILE A 142 -8.97 -10.10 -15.15
C ILE A 142 -10.29 -10.35 -15.88
N TYR A 143 -11.36 -9.62 -15.52
CA TYR A 143 -12.66 -9.76 -16.17
C TYR A 143 -12.63 -9.35 -17.65
N ASP A 144 -12.00 -8.21 -17.96
CA ASP A 144 -11.86 -7.69 -19.33
C ASP A 144 -11.05 -8.66 -20.19
N MET A 145 -9.94 -9.18 -19.66
CA MET A 145 -9.11 -10.20 -20.34
C MET A 145 -9.87 -11.50 -20.61
N LYS A 146 -10.80 -11.91 -19.73
CA LYS A 146 -11.63 -13.12 -19.92
C LYS A 146 -12.66 -12.97 -21.05
N SER A 147 -12.97 -11.75 -21.46
CA SER A 147 -13.90 -11.45 -22.56
C SER A 147 -13.25 -11.51 -23.95
N VAL A 148 -11.93 -11.63 -24.02
CA VAL A 148 -11.17 -11.74 -25.27
C VAL A 148 -11.29 -13.16 -25.82
N ILE A 149 -11.67 -13.28 -27.09
CA ILE A 149 -11.82 -14.54 -27.82
C ILE A 149 -10.43 -15.13 -28.09
N PHE A 150 -10.20 -16.39 -27.70
CA PHE A 150 -8.94 -17.11 -27.93
C PHE A 150 -8.86 -17.60 -29.39
N CYS A 151 -7.74 -17.38 -30.07
CA CYS A 151 -7.47 -18.01 -31.36
C CYS A 151 -7.09 -19.49 -31.16
N GLU A 152 -7.70 -20.40 -31.92
CA GLU A 152 -7.23 -21.79 -32.05
C GLU A 152 -5.84 -21.83 -32.71
N PRO A 153 -5.00 -22.84 -32.40
CA PRO A 153 -3.57 -22.85 -32.75
C PRO A 153 -3.24 -23.04 -34.24
N GLU A 154 -4.22 -23.07 -35.15
CA GLU A 154 -3.96 -23.38 -36.57
C GLU A 154 -3.85 -22.17 -37.51
N GLU A 155 -4.15 -20.95 -37.07
CA GLU A 155 -3.99 -19.76 -37.92
C GLU A 155 -2.91 -18.83 -37.37
N PHE A 156 -1.71 -18.91 -37.95
CA PHE A 156 -0.65 -17.90 -37.82
C PHE A 156 -1.09 -16.58 -38.46
N SER A 157 -2.03 -15.89 -37.83
CA SER A 157 -2.37 -14.50 -38.11
C SER A 157 -1.61 -13.60 -37.14
N HIS A 158 -1.00 -12.54 -37.67
CA HIS A 158 -0.10 -11.61 -36.97
C HIS A 158 -0.70 -10.88 -35.74
N ASP A 159 -1.97 -11.11 -35.41
CA ASP A 159 -2.72 -10.47 -34.31
C ASP A 159 -2.99 -11.39 -33.10
N CYS A 160 -2.61 -12.67 -33.13
CA CYS A 160 -2.87 -13.56 -31.99
C CYS A 160 -1.72 -13.49 -30.96
N THR A 161 -2.00 -12.94 -29.78
CA THR A 161 -1.09 -12.98 -28.63
C THR A 161 -0.88 -14.43 -28.16
N PRO A 162 0.37 -14.87 -27.95
CA PRO A 162 0.66 -16.26 -27.61
C PRO A 162 0.02 -16.66 -26.27
N TYR A 163 -0.71 -17.79 -26.29
CA TYR A 163 -1.47 -18.35 -25.16
C TYR A 163 -0.67 -18.42 -23.84
N GLY A 164 0.64 -18.69 -23.92
CA GLY A 164 1.51 -18.72 -22.74
C GLY A 164 1.59 -17.40 -21.98
N VAL A 165 1.60 -16.26 -22.67
CA VAL A 165 1.69 -14.93 -22.01
C VAL A 165 0.43 -14.63 -21.20
N PHE A 166 -0.72 -15.15 -21.62
CA PHE A 166 -1.99 -15.01 -20.93
C PHE A 166 -2.03 -15.79 -19.60
N GLU A 167 -1.58 -17.06 -19.59
CA GLU A 167 -1.49 -17.84 -18.34
C GLU A 167 -0.54 -17.19 -17.34
N TYR A 168 0.63 -16.72 -17.78
CA TYR A 168 1.56 -15.99 -16.92
C TYR A 168 0.94 -14.70 -16.36
N PHE A 169 0.23 -13.94 -17.20
CA PHE A 169 -0.45 -12.72 -16.77
C PHE A 169 -1.53 -12.98 -15.72
N ASN A 170 -2.34 -14.03 -15.91
CA ASN A 170 -3.38 -14.41 -14.98
C ASN A 170 -2.80 -14.90 -13.65
N ALA A 171 -1.76 -15.75 -13.69
CA ALA A 171 -1.07 -16.20 -12.48
C ALA A 171 -0.44 -15.03 -11.72
N PHE A 172 0.18 -14.08 -12.43
CA PHE A 172 0.78 -12.90 -11.85
C PHE A 172 -0.26 -11.94 -11.23
N SER A 173 -1.38 -11.74 -11.92
CA SER A 173 -2.51 -10.94 -11.41
C SER A 173 -3.15 -11.58 -10.17
N ALA A 174 -3.34 -12.90 -10.17
CA ALA A 174 -3.82 -13.64 -9.01
C ALA A 174 -2.86 -13.52 -7.82
N LEU A 175 -1.54 -13.59 -8.07
CA LEU A 175 -0.51 -13.43 -7.04
C LEU A 175 -0.57 -12.02 -6.40
N LEU A 176 -0.66 -10.97 -7.22
CA LEU A 176 -0.84 -9.59 -6.73
C LEU A 176 -2.11 -9.45 -5.87
N LEU A 177 -3.20 -10.09 -6.28
CA LEU A 177 -4.47 -10.05 -5.55
C LEU A 177 -4.37 -10.73 -4.18
N ILE A 178 -3.65 -11.86 -4.08
CA ILE A 178 -3.37 -12.53 -2.81
C ILE A 178 -2.53 -11.63 -1.89
N TYR A 179 -1.50 -10.97 -2.44
CA TYR A 179 -0.67 -10.05 -1.68
C TYR A 179 -1.44 -8.83 -1.17
N ASP A 180 -2.31 -8.24 -1.98
CA ASP A 180 -3.19 -7.14 -1.57
C ASP A 180 -4.16 -7.57 -0.48
N MET A 181 -4.76 -8.76 -0.59
CA MET A 181 -5.63 -9.29 0.46
C MET A 181 -4.88 -9.47 1.79
N GLY A 182 -3.66 -10.00 1.75
CA GLY A 182 -2.79 -10.10 2.92
C GLY A 182 -2.46 -8.73 3.52
N ALA A 183 -2.09 -7.76 2.68
CA ALA A 183 -1.77 -6.41 3.11
C ALA A 183 -3.00 -5.67 3.72
N LEU A 184 -4.20 -5.84 3.15
CA LEU A 184 -5.43 -5.29 3.71
C LEU A 184 -5.74 -5.86 5.09
N ILE A 185 -5.55 -7.16 5.31
CA ILE A 185 -5.74 -7.79 6.62
C ILE A 185 -4.77 -7.17 7.63
N LEU A 186 -3.48 -7.05 7.29
CA LEU A 186 -2.48 -6.47 8.18
C LEU A 186 -2.75 -4.98 8.46
N GLN A 187 -3.10 -4.18 7.45
CA GLN A 187 -3.49 -2.77 7.63
C GLN A 187 -4.76 -2.63 8.48
N GLY A 188 -5.71 -3.56 8.34
CA GLY A 188 -6.89 -3.64 9.20
C GLY A 188 -6.54 -3.92 10.67
N LEU A 189 -5.61 -4.84 10.92
CA LEU A 189 -5.09 -5.13 12.27
C LEU A 189 -4.37 -3.92 12.87
N LEU A 190 -3.53 -3.23 12.08
CA LEU A 190 -2.85 -2.00 12.48
C LEU A 190 -3.84 -0.89 12.80
N LEU A 191 -4.85 -0.69 11.95
CA LEU A 191 -5.91 0.30 12.16
C LEU A 191 -6.69 0.02 13.46
N PHE A 192 -7.09 -1.23 13.66
CA PHE A 192 -7.81 -1.64 14.86
C PHE A 192 -6.94 -1.45 16.11
N SER A 193 -5.64 -1.73 16.01
CA SER A 193 -4.67 -1.50 17.09
C SER A 193 -4.51 -0.03 17.44
N ALA A 194 -4.29 0.82 16.44
CA ALA A 194 -4.16 2.26 16.61
C ALA A 194 -5.43 2.88 17.20
N ARG A 195 -6.62 2.47 16.72
CA ARG A 195 -7.91 2.96 17.20
C ARG A 195 -8.14 2.63 18.68
N LYS A 196 -7.81 1.41 19.10
CA LYS A 196 -7.94 1.02 20.52
C LYS A 196 -6.90 1.75 21.38
N GLY A 197 -5.66 1.88 20.91
CA GLY A 197 -4.60 2.63 21.60
C GLY A 197 -4.96 4.11 21.84
N LEU A 198 -5.71 4.73 20.92
CA LEU A 198 -6.19 6.10 21.06
C LEU A 198 -7.40 6.25 22.00
N LYS A 199 -8.20 5.18 22.19
CA LYS A 199 -9.39 5.22 23.07
C LYS A 199 -9.03 4.97 24.55
N THR A 200 -7.91 4.32 24.82
CA THR A 200 -7.48 3.94 26.18
C THR A 200 -6.61 5.01 26.87
N ASN A 201 -6.21 6.07 26.18
CA ASN A 201 -5.49 7.25 26.72
C ASN A 201 -6.29 8.53 26.48
#